data_AF-A0A494WXI1-F1
#
_entry.id   AF-A0A494WXI1-F1
#
_cell.length_a   1.000
_cell.length_b   1.000
_cell.length_c   1.000
_cell.angle_alpha   90.00
_cell.angle_beta   90.00
_cell.angle_gamma   90.00
#
_symmetry.space_group_name_H-M   'P 1'
#
loop_
_entity.id
_entity.type
_entity.pdbx_description
1 polymer ?
#
loop_
_entity_poly.entity_id
_entity_poly.type
_entity_poly.pdbx_seq_one_letter_code
_entity_poly.pdbx_strand_id
1 'polypeptide(L)' 'MLEKILEGESPSKVFRSLIEADPSIGNLRLGELLSDEFVNLSSEAQQLVWHWKGPGKSQGLSDEDLDALLKDLFGKAGYL' A
#
# COMPACT_ATOMS: atom_id res chain seq x y z
N MET A 1 -1.82 4.35 -11.34
CA MET A 1 -0.60 4.66 -10.53
C MET A 1 -0.29 3.53 -9.57
N LEU A 2 -1.30 3.02 -8.84
CA LEU A 2 -1.17 1.80 -8.02
C LEU A 2 -0.79 0.56 -8.82
N GLU A 3 -1.19 0.47 -10.09
CA GLU A 3 -0.80 -0.57 -11.05
C GLU A 3 0.71 -0.79 -11.17
N LYS A 4 1.55 0.21 -10.84
CA LYS A 4 3.01 0.06 -10.80
C LYS A 4 3.48 -1.04 -9.83
N ILE A 5 2.66 -1.38 -8.84
CA ILE A 5 2.90 -2.52 -7.95
C ILE A 5 2.91 -3.82 -8.76
N LEU A 6 2.01 -3.96 -9.73
CA LEU A 6 1.95 -5.11 -10.65
C LEU A 6 3.13 -5.14 -11.62
N GLU A 7 3.72 -3.98 -11.90
CA GLU A 7 4.94 -3.85 -12.70
C GLU A 7 6.22 -4.16 -11.90
N GLY A 8 6.09 -4.49 -10.61
CA GLY A 8 7.19 -4.85 -9.72
C GLY A 8 7.77 -3.70 -8.90
N GLU A 9 7.17 -2.50 -8.93
CA GLU A 9 7.51 -1.46 -7.95
C GLU A 9 7.04 -1.85 -6.55
N SER A 10 7.78 -1.43 -5.52
CA SER A 10 7.40 -1.74 -4.14
C SER A 10 6.19 -0.89 -3.70
N PRO A 11 5.21 -1.47 -2.98
CA PRO A 11 4.03 -0.73 -2.51
C PRO A 11 4.36 0.58 -1.78
N SER A 12 5.31 0.54 -0.84
CA SER A 12 5.77 1.69 -0.07
C SER A 12 6.25 2.84 -0.95
N LYS A 13 6.99 2.54 -2.02
CA LYS A 13 7.49 3.53 -2.99
C LYS A 13 6.35 4.13 -3.82
N VAL A 14 5.41 3.32 -4.25
CA VAL A 14 4.22 3.79 -4.98
C VAL A 14 3.37 4.68 -4.08
N PHE A 15 3.17 4.30 -2.82
CA PHE A 15 2.43 5.10 -1.84
C PHE A 15 3.11 6.44 -1.53
N ARG A 16 4.45 6.47 -1.37
CA ARG A 16 5.18 7.73 -1.21
C ARG A 16 5.00 8.65 -2.42
N SER A 17 5.07 8.10 -3.63
CA SER A 17 4.86 8.87 -4.87
C SER A 17 3.45 9.47 -4.93
N LEU A 18 2.44 8.74 -4.46
CA LEU A 18 1.06 9.24 -4.34
C LEU A 18 0.96 10.40 -3.34
N ILE A 19 1.57 10.25 -2.16
CA ILE A 19 1.58 11.30 -1.12
C ILE A 19 2.37 12.53 -1.57
N GLU A 20 3.47 12.35 -2.30
CA GLU A 20 4.25 13.46 -2.85
C GLU A 20 3.46 14.24 -3.92
N ALA A 21 2.68 13.54 -4.74
CA ALA A 21 1.80 14.16 -5.72
C ALA A 21 0.58 14.85 -5.08
N ASP A 22 0.05 14.29 -3.99
CA ASP A 22 -1.04 14.86 -3.21
C ASP A 22 -0.82 14.64 -1.70
N PRO A 23 -0.24 15.63 -0.99
CA PRO A 23 0.04 15.54 0.44
C PRO A 23 -1.21 15.45 1.34
N SER A 24 -2.42 15.64 0.79
CA SER A 24 -3.66 15.42 1.54
C SER A 24 -3.99 13.94 1.71
N ILE A 25 -3.35 13.06 0.94
CA ILE A 25 -3.51 11.62 1.03
C ILE A 25 -2.74 11.11 2.26
N GLY A 26 -3.50 10.68 3.28
CA GLY A 26 -2.97 9.91 4.40
C GLY A 26 -3.13 8.40 4.21
N ASN A 27 -2.57 7.61 5.13
CA ASN A 27 -2.69 6.15 5.10
C ASN A 27 -4.13 5.64 5.01
N LEU A 28 -5.08 6.32 5.68
CA LEU A 28 -6.49 5.92 5.62
C LEU A 28 -6.97 5.89 4.16
N ARG A 29 -6.75 7.01 3.46
CA ARG A 29 -7.14 7.19 2.06
C ARG A 29 -6.35 6.28 1.12
N LEU A 30 -5.07 6.03 1.39
CA LEU A 30 -4.30 5.04 0.62
C LEU A 30 -4.90 3.63 0.71
N GLY A 31 -5.32 3.23 1.91
CA GLY A 31 -5.95 1.92 2.10
C GLY A 31 -7.26 1.80 1.32
N GLU A 32 -8.09 2.85 1.32
CA GLU A 32 -9.31 2.92 0.49
C GLU A 32 -8.99 2.82 -1.00
N LEU A 33 -8.06 3.65 -1.50
CA LEU A 33 -7.64 3.62 -2.90
C LEU A 33 -7.11 2.24 -3.33
N LEU A 34 -6.37 1.57 -2.45
CA LEU A 34 -5.87 0.22 -2.70
C LEU A 34 -7.02 -0.79 -2.86
N SER A 35 -8.01 -0.74 -1.96
CA SER A 35 -9.17 -1.62 -2.01
C SER A 35 -10.11 -1.33 -3.19
N ASP A 36 -10.24 -0.06 -3.56
CA ASP A 36 -11.03 0.37 -4.72
C ASP A 36 -10.40 -0.13 -6.04
N GLU A 37 -9.06 -0.08 -6.14
CA GLU A 37 -8.32 -0.50 -7.33
C GLU A 37 -8.22 -2.03 -7.44
N PHE A 38 -7.90 -2.71 -6.34
CA PHE A 38 -7.64 -4.15 -6.31
C PHE A 38 -8.73 -4.89 -5.54
N VAL A 39 -9.89 -5.03 -6.18
CA VAL A 39 -11.12 -5.59 -5.60
C VAL A 39 -11.00 -7.00 -5.01
N ASN A 40 -9.99 -7.78 -5.41
CA ASN A 40 -9.76 -9.14 -4.88
C ASN A 40 -8.78 -9.16 -3.68
N LEU A 41 -8.15 -8.04 -3.32
CA LEU A 41 -7.37 -7.96 -2.09
C LEU A 41 -8.28 -8.07 -0.87
N SER A 42 -7.86 -8.87 0.10
CA SER A 42 -8.56 -8.93 1.38
C SER A 42 -8.49 -7.59 2.11
N SER A 43 -9.44 -7.34 3.01
CA SER A 43 -9.43 -6.17 3.90
C SER A 43 -8.16 -6.08 4.78
N GLU A 44 -7.41 -7.17 4.89
CA GLU A 44 -6.10 -7.19 5.55
C GLU A 44 -5.12 -6.24 4.86
N ALA A 45 -5.12 -6.17 3.52
CA ALA A 45 -4.24 -5.26 2.77
C ALA A 45 -4.47 -3.79 3.18
N GLN A 46 -5.73 -3.40 3.34
CA GLN A 46 -6.11 -2.07 3.81
C GLN A 46 -5.60 -1.81 5.24
N GLN A 47 -5.74 -2.78 6.14
CA GLN A 47 -5.25 -2.67 7.52
C GLN A 47 -3.72 -2.51 7.58
N LEU A 48 -2.97 -3.23 6.75
CA LEU A 48 -1.53 -3.09 6.66
C LEU A 48 -1.14 -1.65 6.27
N VAL A 49 -1.81 -1.07 5.27
CA VAL A 49 -1.58 0.32 4.86
C VAL A 49 -1.88 1.30 6.00
N TRP A 50 -2.97 1.09 6.76
CA TRP A 50 -3.31 1.95 7.90
C TRP A 50 -2.23 1.93 8.99
N HIS A 51 -1.64 0.77 9.24
CA HIS A 51 -0.58 0.55 10.22
C HIS A 51 0.84 0.83 9.71
N TRP A 52 1.00 1.21 8.44
CA TRP A 52 2.29 1.57 7.87
C TRP A 52 2.90 2.83 8.48
N LYS A 53 4.21 2.79 8.74
CA LYS A 53 5.03 3.95 9.13
C LYS A 53 5.37 4.81 7.90
N GLY A 54 4.33 5.38 7.30
CA GLY A 54 4.45 6.31 6.19
C GLY A 54 5.03 7.68 6.60
N PRO A 55 5.12 8.64 5.66
CA PRO A 55 5.64 9.98 5.91
C PRO A 55 5.04 10.64 7.16
N GLY A 56 5.90 11.20 8.02
CA GLY A 56 5.49 11.88 9.26
C GLY A 56 5.11 10.97 10.43
N LYS A 57 5.11 9.65 10.27
CA LYS A 57 4.86 8.68 11.36
C LYS A 57 6.16 8.11 11.93
N SER A 58 6.23 7.99 13.25
CA SER A 58 7.38 7.39 13.96
C SER A 58 7.18 5.92 14.33
N GLN A 59 5.94 5.43 14.28
CA GLN A 59 5.52 4.07 14.67
C GLN A 59 4.71 3.42 13.53
N GLY A 60 4.73 2.09 13.48
CA GLY A 60 4.03 1.30 12.46
C GLY A 60 4.95 0.31 11.72
N LEU A 61 4.40 -0.37 10.71
CA LEU A 61 5.15 -1.27 9.84
C LEU A 61 6.24 -0.52 9.08
N SER A 62 7.42 -1.11 8.97
CA SER A 62 8.49 -0.59 8.11
C SER A 62 8.08 -0.65 6.63
N ASP A 63 8.86 0.02 5.77
CA ASP A 63 8.64 -0.08 4.32
C ASP A 63 8.88 -1.53 3.87
N GLU A 64 9.92 -2.18 4.41
CA GLU A 64 10.26 -3.57 4.12
C GLU A 64 9.17 -4.56 4.53
N ASP A 65 8.63 -4.43 5.76
CA ASP A 65 7.57 -5.30 6.26
C ASP A 65 6.26 -5.10 5.49
N LEU A 66 5.89 -3.84 5.23
CA LEU A 66 4.70 -3.52 4.45
C LEU A 66 4.79 -4.14 3.05
N ASP A 67 5.93 -3.96 2.38
CA ASP A 67 6.14 -4.42 1.02
C ASP A 67 6.09 -5.95 0.94
N ALA A 68 6.72 -6.64 1.89
CA ALA A 68 6.70 -8.10 1.96
C ALA A 68 5.28 -8.64 2.20
N LEU A 69 4.55 -8.08 3.17
CA LEU A 69 3.20 -8.52 3.51
C LEU A 69 2.20 -8.24 2.39
N LEU A 70 2.23 -7.03 1.80
CA LEU A 70 1.36 -6.72 0.67
C LEU A 70 1.67 -7.62 -0.52
N LYS A 71 2.94 -7.84 -0.86
CA LYS A 71 3.31 -8.72 -1.97
C LYS A 71 2.74 -10.13 -1.83
N ASP A 72 2.77 -10.69 -0.62
CA ASP A 72 2.14 -11.98 -0.33
C ASP A 72 0.61 -11.94 -0.54
N LEU A 73 -0.07 -10.89 -0.09
CA LEU A 73 -1.51 -10.71 -0.32
C LEU A 73 -1.86 -10.53 -1.80
N PHE A 74 -1.07 -9.77 -2.55
CA PHE A 74 -1.23 -9.62 -4.00
C PHE A 74 -1.07 -10.95 -4.73
N GLY A 75 -0.09 -11.78 -4.35
CA GLY A 75 0.08 -13.12 -4.92
C GLY A 75 -1.09 -14.05 -4.58
N LYS A 76 -1.55 -14.05 -3.33
CA LYS A 76 -2.73 -14.83 -2.90
C LYS A 76 -4.01 -14.42 -3.62
N ALA A 77 -4.14 -13.15 -3.97
CA ALA A 77 -5.28 -12.61 -4.73
C ALA A 77 -5.18 -12.84 -6.26
N GLY A 78 -4.05 -13.39 -6.74
CA GLY A 78 -3.83 -13.69 -8.16
C GLY A 78 -3.44 -12.48 -9.02
N TYR A 79 -2.96 -11.41 -8.40
CA TYR A 79 -2.47 -10.22 -9.10
C TYR A 79 -0.98 -10.29 -9.44
N LEU A 80 -0.19 -11.06 -8.67
CA LEU A 80 1.24 -11.29 -8.83
C LEU A 80 1.57 -12.78 -8.94
#